data_AF-A0A834DD80-F1
#
_entry.id   AF-A0A834DD80-F1
#
_cell.length_a   1.000
_cell.length_b   1.000
_cell.length_c   1.000
_cell.angle_alpha   90.00
_cell.angle_beta   90.00
_cell.angle_gamma   90.00
#
_symmetry.space_group_name_H-M   'P 1'
#
loop_
_entity.id
_entity.type
_entity.pdbx_description
1 polymer ?
#
loop_
_entity_poly.entity_id
_entity_poly.type
_entity_poly.pdbx_seq_one_letter_code
_entity_poly.pdbx_strand_id
1 'polypeptide(L)'
;MEERGDSEPSPGCSGPRPGGALGGGGAHPWAPEDAWMGTHPKYLEMMELDIGDATQVYIAFLVYLDLMESKSWHEVNCVGLPDLQLICLVGTEIEGEGLQTVVPTSIHASLSHNRIREILKASRKLQGDPDLPMSFTLAIVESDSTVVYYRLTDGFMLPDPQNISLRR
;
A
#
# COMPACT_ATOMS: atom_id res chain seq x y z
N MET A 1 38.94 -57.51 16.44
CA MET A 1 38.88 -56.37 15.51
C MET A 1 38.82 -55.14 16.41
N GLU A 2 40.00 -54.70 16.81
CA GLU A 2 40.25 -53.56 17.70
C GLU A 2 40.50 -52.30 16.87
N GLU A 3 40.12 -51.14 17.42
CA GLU A 3 40.83 -49.83 17.43
C GLU A 3 39.76 -48.77 17.78
N ARG A 4 39.65 -48.32 19.05
CA ARG A 4 40.48 -47.33 19.77
C ARG A 4 40.24 -45.91 19.24
N GLY A 5 39.61 -45.09 20.09
CA GLY A 5 39.42 -43.67 19.84
C GLY A 5 40.68 -42.87 20.16
N ASP A 6 40.87 -41.78 19.44
CA ASP A 6 41.63 -40.60 19.86
C ASP A 6 41.33 -39.44 18.89
N SER A 7 41.11 -38.24 19.41
CA SER A 7 41.06 -37.01 18.62
C SER A 7 41.62 -35.89 19.49
N GLU A 8 42.95 -35.76 19.44
CA GLU A 8 43.71 -34.64 19.97
C GLU A 8 43.55 -33.38 19.06
N PRO A 9 43.70 -32.16 19.62
CA PRO A 9 43.57 -30.89 18.91
C PRO A 9 44.93 -30.27 18.58
N SER A 10 45.06 -29.50 17.49
CA SER A 10 46.22 -28.61 17.26
C SER A 10 45.86 -27.44 16.28
N PRO A 11 46.69 -26.38 16.12
CA PRO A 11 46.33 -25.04 16.59
C PRO A 11 46.55 -23.92 15.54
N GLY A 12 46.10 -22.70 15.86
CA GLY A 12 46.90 -21.49 15.65
C GLY A 12 46.64 -20.59 14.43
N CYS A 13 46.81 -19.29 14.71
CA CYS A 13 46.88 -18.10 13.84
C CYS A 13 45.53 -17.55 13.32
N SER A 14 45.12 -16.30 13.56
CA SER A 14 45.78 -15.11 14.15
C SER A 14 44.71 -14.08 14.53
N GLY A 15 44.93 -13.32 15.61
CA GLY A 15 44.26 -12.01 15.81
C GLY A 15 44.80 -10.97 14.82
N PRO A 16 44.17 -9.77 14.72
CA PRO A 16 44.17 -8.85 15.86
C PRO A 16 42.82 -8.16 16.15
N ARG A 17 42.55 -7.92 17.44
CA ARG A 17 41.71 -6.81 17.94
C ARG A 17 42.63 -5.56 18.03
N PRO A 18 42.17 -4.30 17.92
CA PRO A 18 41.10 -3.72 18.74
C PRO A 18 40.15 -2.78 17.96
N GLY A 19 38.87 -2.66 18.30
CA GLY A 19 38.43 -1.76 19.38
C GLY A 19 37.29 -0.87 18.87
N GLY A 20 36.45 -0.39 19.78
CA GLY A 20 35.41 0.60 19.48
C GLY A 20 33.99 0.09 19.73
N ALA A 21 33.52 0.23 20.97
CA ALA A 21 32.11 0.30 21.26
C ALA A 21 31.52 1.56 20.62
N LEU A 22 30.34 1.45 20.01
CA LEU A 22 29.29 2.46 19.78
C LEU A 22 28.33 1.79 18.77
N GLY A 23 27.20 1.26 19.19
CA GLY A 23 26.02 2.08 19.43
C GLY A 23 25.27 2.25 18.10
N GLY A 24 24.22 1.45 17.89
CA GLY A 24 23.38 1.57 16.69
C GLY A 24 22.32 0.49 16.68
N GLY A 25 21.06 0.90 16.90
CA GLY A 25 19.90 0.01 17.01
C GLY A 25 19.81 -0.93 15.83
N GLY A 26 19.60 -2.21 16.12
CA GLY A 26 19.39 -3.24 15.12
C GLY A 26 18.18 -2.87 14.25
N ALA A 27 18.46 -2.60 12.98
CA ALA A 27 17.47 -2.44 11.94
C ALA A 27 16.60 -3.71 11.87
N HIS A 28 15.31 -3.53 11.59
CA HIS A 28 14.40 -4.63 11.29
C HIS A 28 14.95 -5.45 10.10
N PRO A 29 14.78 -6.79 10.07
CA PRO A 29 15.37 -7.68 9.04
C PRO A 29 14.94 -7.46 7.58
N TRP A 30 14.18 -6.41 7.27
CA TRP A 30 13.59 -6.14 5.96
C TRP A 30 14.10 -4.86 5.30
N ALA A 31 15.26 -4.35 5.70
CA ALA A 31 15.88 -3.24 4.98
C ALA A 31 17.08 -3.75 4.15
N PRO A 32 16.86 -4.19 2.89
CA PRO A 32 17.94 -4.30 1.93
C PRO A 32 18.55 -2.92 1.68
N GLU A 33 19.81 -2.94 1.29
CA GLU A 33 20.64 -1.82 0.84
C GLU A 33 20.04 -0.95 -0.30
N ASP A 34 18.87 -1.32 -0.84
CA ASP A 34 18.02 -0.59 -1.79
C ASP A 34 16.80 0.06 -1.11
N ALA A 35 17.01 0.93 -0.10
CA ALA A 35 15.93 1.63 0.60
C ALA A 35 15.30 2.77 -0.22
N TRP A 36 15.09 2.57 -1.53
CA TRP A 36 14.54 3.57 -2.45
C TRP A 36 13.14 4.04 -2.05
N MET A 37 12.32 3.15 -1.48
CA MET A 37 11.01 3.53 -0.93
C MET A 37 11.18 4.47 0.25
N GLY A 38 12.12 4.20 1.15
CA GLY A 38 12.43 5.03 2.30
C GLY A 38 13.05 6.39 1.96
N THR A 39 13.50 6.59 0.71
CA THR A 39 13.96 7.89 0.20
C THR A 39 12.95 8.57 -0.72
N HIS A 40 11.85 7.89 -1.08
CA HIS A 40 10.85 8.44 -1.99
C HIS A 40 9.99 9.49 -1.26
N PRO A 41 9.87 10.72 -1.79
CA PRO A 41 9.19 11.82 -1.08
C PRO A 41 7.73 11.51 -0.76
N LYS A 42 7.00 10.86 -1.67
CA LYS A 42 5.60 10.44 -1.43
C LYS A 42 5.46 9.32 -0.39
N TYR A 43 6.46 8.44 -0.26
CA TYR A 43 6.42 7.40 0.76
C TYR A 43 6.61 8.00 2.15
N LEU A 44 7.54 8.95 2.28
CA LEU A 44 7.74 9.72 3.51
C LEU A 44 6.49 10.53 3.89
N GLU A 45 5.87 11.22 2.93
CA GLU A 45 4.60 11.94 3.15
C GLU A 45 3.49 11.01 3.66
N MET A 46 3.37 9.80 3.09
CA MET A 46 2.40 8.81 3.57
C MET A 46 2.72 8.29 4.98
N MET A 47 3.99 8.15 5.35
CA MET A 47 4.38 7.81 6.73
C MET A 47 4.04 8.93 7.71
N GLU A 48 4.13 10.20 7.29
CA GLU A 48 3.80 11.37 8.13
C GLU A 48 2.31 11.50 8.44
N LEU A 49 1.44 10.79 7.71
CA LEU A 49 -0.01 10.75 7.98
C LEU A 49 -0.37 10.03 9.29
N ASP A 50 0.62 9.46 10.01
CA ASP A 50 0.51 8.81 11.33
C ASP A 50 -0.60 7.76 11.42
N ILE A 51 -0.80 7.04 10.32
CA ILE A 51 -1.65 5.86 10.28
C ILE A 51 -0.77 4.73 10.76
N GLY A 52 -0.87 4.38 12.04
CA GLY A 52 0.06 3.51 12.77
C GLY A 52 0.22 2.06 12.28
N ASP A 53 0.02 1.79 10.99
CA ASP A 53 0.31 0.55 10.29
C ASP A 53 1.23 0.80 9.08
N ALA A 54 2.49 0.41 9.22
CA ALA A 54 3.48 0.46 8.14
C ALA A 54 3.08 -0.38 6.92
N THR A 55 2.30 -1.44 7.12
CA THR A 55 1.75 -2.25 6.02
C THR A 55 0.82 -1.39 5.16
N GLN A 56 -0.04 -0.60 5.79
CA GLN A 56 -0.98 0.26 5.10
C GLN A 56 -0.23 1.31 4.25
N VAL A 57 0.83 1.91 4.79
CA VAL A 57 1.69 2.85 4.04
C VAL A 57 2.31 2.16 2.82
N TYR A 58 2.86 0.96 2.99
CA TYR A 58 3.43 0.19 1.89
C TYR A 58 2.39 -0.12 0.80
N ILE A 59 1.21 -0.60 1.19
CA ILE A 59 0.10 -0.90 0.28
C ILE A 59 -0.38 0.37 -0.43
N ALA A 60 -0.51 1.49 0.27
CA ALA A 60 -0.89 2.78 -0.31
C ALA A 60 0.13 3.29 -1.32
N PHE A 61 1.42 3.08 -1.04
CA PHE A 61 2.50 3.46 -1.93
C PHE A 61 2.52 2.64 -3.22
N LEU A 62 2.29 1.32 -3.14
CA LEU A 62 2.16 0.48 -4.34
C LEU A 62 1.00 0.93 -5.24
N VAL A 63 -0.15 1.26 -4.64
CA VAL A 63 -1.30 1.79 -5.40
C VAL A 63 -0.96 3.14 -6.01
N TYR A 64 -0.27 4.03 -5.29
CA TYR A 64 0.17 5.31 -5.84
C TYR A 64 1.03 5.14 -7.09
N LEU A 65 2.01 4.23 -7.04
CA LEU A 65 2.86 3.93 -8.20
C LEU A 65 2.03 3.39 -9.36
N ASP A 66 1.10 2.48 -9.12
CA ASP A 66 0.24 1.96 -10.19
C ASP A 66 -0.68 3.03 -10.80
N LEU A 67 -1.23 3.94 -9.98
CA LEU A 67 -2.05 5.06 -10.48
C LEU A 67 -1.24 6.03 -11.35
N MET A 68 -0.02 6.36 -10.91
CA MET A 68 0.83 7.32 -11.62
C MET A 68 1.52 6.71 -12.84
N GLU A 69 2.04 5.49 -12.74
CA GLU A 69 2.85 4.86 -13.80
C GLU A 69 1.98 4.03 -14.76
N SER A 70 1.10 3.17 -14.24
CA SER A 70 0.27 2.29 -15.08
C SER A 70 -0.95 3.02 -15.63
N LYS A 71 -1.68 3.76 -14.78
CA LYS A 71 -2.89 4.48 -15.17
C LYS A 71 -2.66 5.93 -15.61
N SER A 72 -1.45 6.47 -15.41
CA SER A 72 -1.08 7.83 -15.83
C SER A 72 -2.02 8.91 -15.32
N TRP A 73 -2.44 8.83 -14.05
CA TRP A 73 -3.27 9.85 -13.42
C TRP A 73 -2.58 11.21 -13.41
N HIS A 74 -3.37 12.28 -13.56
CA HIS A 74 -2.84 13.64 -13.62
C HIS A 74 -2.30 14.09 -12.25
N GLU A 75 -3.10 13.90 -11.20
CA GLU A 75 -2.72 14.27 -9.84
C GLU A 75 -3.28 13.24 -8.85
N VAL A 76 -2.45 12.83 -7.89
CA VAL A 76 -2.82 11.90 -6.82
C VAL A 76 -2.34 12.44 -5.48
N ASN A 77 -3.30 12.75 -4.61
CA ASN A 77 -3.08 13.24 -3.25
C ASN A 77 -3.35 12.14 -2.23
N CYS A 78 -2.56 12.11 -1.15
CA CYS A 78 -2.67 11.10 -0.11
C CYS A 78 -3.33 11.73 1.12
N VAL A 79 -4.39 11.11 1.62
CA VAL A 79 -5.14 11.62 2.78
C VAL A 79 -5.24 10.52 3.83
N GLY A 80 -4.76 10.81 5.03
CA GLY A 80 -4.91 9.91 6.17
C GLY A 80 -6.31 10.02 6.77
N LEU A 81 -6.97 8.88 6.95
CA LEU A 81 -8.19 8.75 7.75
C LEU A 81 -7.85 8.08 9.09
N PRO A 82 -7.49 8.84 10.13
CA PRO A 82 -7.12 8.28 11.43
C PRO A 82 -8.29 7.53 12.09
N ASP A 83 -9.53 7.97 11.86
CA ASP A 83 -10.76 7.32 12.36
C ASP A 83 -10.89 5.87 11.88
N LEU A 84 -10.36 5.57 10.68
CA LEU A 84 -10.43 4.25 10.05
C LEU A 84 -9.07 3.54 10.00
N GLN A 85 -8.01 4.21 10.44
CA GLN A 85 -6.62 3.78 10.33
C GLN A 85 -6.28 3.35 8.90
N LEU A 86 -6.66 4.18 7.92
CA LEU A 86 -6.48 3.92 6.49
C LEU A 86 -6.03 5.19 5.77
N ILE A 87 -5.08 5.07 4.84
CA ILE A 87 -4.76 6.13 3.88
C ILE A 87 -5.67 5.95 2.67
N CYS A 88 -6.23 7.05 2.18
CA CYS A 88 -6.96 7.14 0.92
C CYS A 88 -6.15 7.96 -0.07
N LEU A 89 -6.22 7.58 -1.35
CA LEU A 89 -5.65 8.35 -2.44
C LEU A 89 -6.80 9.05 -3.15
N VAL A 90 -6.72 10.36 -3.27
CA VAL A 90 -7.73 11.18 -3.93
C VAL A 90 -7.06 11.89 -5.08
N GLY A 91 -7.59 11.73 -6.29
CA GLY A 91 -6.92 12.24 -7.47
C GLY A 91 -7.84 12.33 -8.67
N THR A 92 -7.30 12.77 -9.79
CA THR A 92 -8.01 12.85 -11.07
C THR A 92 -7.24 12.07 -12.12
N GLU A 93 -7.96 11.22 -12.87
CA GLU A 93 -7.36 10.48 -13.98
C GLU A 93 -7.07 11.42 -15.15
N ILE A 94 -8.05 12.25 -15.51
CA ILE A 94 -7.95 13.25 -16.57
C ILE A 94 -8.13 14.66 -15.98
N GLU A 95 -7.33 15.61 -16.46
CA GLU A 95 -7.46 17.03 -16.11
C GLU A 95 -8.88 17.53 -16.42
N GLY A 96 -9.61 17.99 -15.38
CA GLY A 96 -10.99 18.46 -15.49
C GLY A 96 -12.08 17.40 -15.22
N GLU A 97 -11.71 16.14 -14.98
CA GLU A 97 -12.63 15.16 -14.39
C GLU A 97 -12.78 15.36 -12.88
N GLY A 98 -13.92 14.91 -12.34
CA GLY A 98 -14.16 14.96 -10.90
C GLY A 98 -13.14 14.13 -10.12
N LEU A 99 -12.85 14.55 -8.87
CA LEU A 99 -11.95 13.82 -7.98
C LEU A 99 -12.48 12.40 -7.77
N GLN A 100 -11.64 11.39 -7.96
CA GLN A 100 -11.92 10.00 -7.65
C GLN A 100 -11.21 9.60 -6.36
N THR A 101 -11.89 8.86 -5.50
CA THR A 101 -11.29 8.33 -4.26
C THR A 101 -10.93 6.86 -4.45
N VAL A 102 -9.66 6.54 -4.24
CA VAL A 102 -9.10 5.19 -4.28
C VAL A 102 -8.65 4.79 -2.88
N VAL A 103 -9.03 3.59 -2.44
CA VAL A 103 -8.74 3.07 -1.10
C VAL A 103 -7.86 1.83 -1.22
N PRO A 104 -6.55 1.95 -0.94
CA PRO A 104 -5.62 0.83 -0.86
C PRO A 104 -6.02 -0.14 0.22
N THR A 105 -6.12 -1.42 -0.14
CA THR A 105 -6.53 -2.48 0.77
C THR A 105 -5.69 -3.72 0.48
N SER A 106 -5.05 -4.28 1.50
CA SER A 106 -4.37 -5.57 1.35
C SER A 106 -5.37 -6.67 1.05
N ILE A 107 -5.00 -7.66 0.23
CA ILE A 107 -5.79 -8.89 0.02
C ILE A 107 -6.11 -9.63 1.33
N HIS A 108 -5.29 -9.45 2.36
CA HIS A 108 -5.48 -10.06 3.68
C HIS A 108 -6.41 -9.23 4.59
N ALA A 109 -6.76 -8.01 4.19
CA ALA A 109 -7.63 -7.16 4.98
C ALA A 109 -9.09 -7.59 4.83
N SER A 110 -9.80 -7.63 5.96
CA SER A 110 -11.25 -7.83 5.95
C SER A 110 -11.97 -6.50 5.73
N LEU A 111 -12.93 -6.51 4.79
CA LEU A 111 -13.79 -5.38 4.48
C LEU A 111 -15.23 -5.70 4.90
N SER A 112 -15.70 -5.06 5.97
CA SER A 112 -17.07 -5.21 6.45
C SER A 112 -17.99 -4.13 5.87
N HIS A 113 -19.30 -4.38 5.84
CA HIS A 113 -20.30 -3.38 5.43
C HIS A 113 -20.21 -2.08 6.23
N ASN A 114 -19.91 -2.18 7.54
CA ASN A 114 -19.72 -1.00 8.38
C ASN A 114 -18.49 -0.21 7.94
N ARG A 115 -17.37 -0.89 7.63
CA ARG A 115 -16.15 -0.25 7.14
C ARG A 115 -16.36 0.42 5.79
N ILE A 116 -17.05 -0.25 4.86
CA ILE A 116 -17.44 0.33 3.56
C ILE A 116 -18.26 1.60 3.75
N ARG A 117 -19.24 1.58 4.66
CA ARG A 117 -20.08 2.75 4.94
C ARG A 117 -19.28 3.91 5.50
N GLU A 118 -18.35 3.66 6.41
CA GLU A 118 -17.50 4.73 6.95
C GLU A 118 -16.54 5.28 5.90
N ILE A 119 -15.98 4.42 5.03
CA ILE A 119 -15.18 4.85 3.89
C ILE A 119 -16.01 5.75 2.96
N LEU A 120 -17.23 5.35 2.59
CA LEU A 120 -18.13 6.18 1.76
C LEU A 120 -18.39 7.55 2.39
N LYS A 121 -18.64 7.60 3.70
CA LYS A 121 -18.80 8.87 4.43
C LYS A 121 -17.54 9.74 4.39
N ALA A 122 -16.37 9.12 4.55
CA ALA A 122 -15.09 9.83 4.49
C ALA A 122 -14.81 10.35 3.09
N SER A 123 -14.98 9.52 2.05
CA SER A 123 -14.84 9.93 0.64
C SER A 123 -15.76 11.11 0.30
N ARG A 124 -17.00 11.11 0.80
CA ARG A 124 -17.93 12.23 0.61
C ARG A 124 -17.42 13.53 1.24
N LYS A 125 -16.85 13.45 2.45
CA LYS A 125 -16.23 14.63 3.10
C LYS A 125 -15.04 15.16 2.29
N LEU A 126 -14.29 14.28 1.63
CA LEU A 126 -13.12 14.65 0.83
C LEU A 126 -13.50 15.25 -0.53
N GLN A 127 -14.53 14.73 -1.19
CA GLN A 127 -15.04 15.29 -2.44
C GLN A 127 -15.82 16.60 -2.25
N GLY A 128 -16.42 16.83 -1.07
CA GLY A 128 -17.12 18.07 -0.74
C GLY A 128 -18.44 18.29 -1.50
N ASP A 129 -18.79 17.41 -2.43
CA ASP A 129 -20.02 17.50 -3.23
C ASP A 129 -21.12 16.58 -2.64
N PRO A 130 -22.26 17.14 -2.20
CA PRO A 130 -23.38 16.36 -1.68
C PRO A 130 -24.18 15.63 -2.76
N ASP A 131 -24.06 15.99 -4.04
CA ASP A 131 -24.92 15.55 -5.14
C ASP A 131 -24.31 14.44 -6.01
N LEU A 132 -23.00 14.15 -5.90
CA LEU A 132 -22.42 13.01 -6.58
C LEU A 132 -22.79 11.68 -5.90
N PRO A 133 -23.05 10.61 -6.68
CA PRO A 133 -23.26 9.28 -6.14
C PRO A 133 -22.01 8.86 -5.34
N MET A 134 -22.21 8.53 -4.06
CA MET A 134 -21.13 8.09 -3.17
C MET A 134 -20.49 6.84 -3.75
N SER A 135 -19.33 7.01 -4.37
CA SER A 135 -18.57 5.94 -4.96
C SER A 135 -17.11 6.07 -4.57
N PHE A 136 -16.46 4.94 -4.36
CA PHE A 136 -15.03 4.87 -4.19
C PHE A 136 -14.51 3.60 -4.86
N THR A 137 -13.25 3.63 -5.24
CA THR A 137 -12.59 2.48 -5.85
C THR A 137 -11.70 1.82 -4.80
N LEU A 138 -11.95 0.56 -4.52
CA LEU A 138 -11.07 -0.27 -3.71
C LEU A 138 -9.91 -0.74 -4.58
N ALA A 139 -8.68 -0.44 -4.19
CA ALA A 139 -7.48 -0.97 -4.83
C ALA A 139 -6.94 -2.10 -3.96
N ILE A 140 -7.23 -3.34 -4.37
CA ILE A 140 -6.82 -4.54 -3.66
C ILE A 140 -5.41 -4.89 -4.12
N VAL A 141 -4.46 -4.94 -3.18
CA VAL A 141 -3.07 -5.27 -3.46
C VAL A 141 -2.75 -6.66 -2.95
N GLU A 142 -2.29 -7.53 -3.84
CA GLU A 142 -1.79 -8.87 -3.54
C GLU A 142 -0.29 -8.83 -3.17
N SER A 143 0.21 -9.90 -2.53
CA SER A 143 1.60 -10.00 -2.06
C SER A 143 2.64 -10.02 -3.19
N ASP A 144 2.23 -10.29 -4.43
CA ASP A 144 3.06 -10.19 -5.63
C ASP A 144 3.09 -8.77 -6.23
N SER A 145 2.48 -7.79 -5.54
CA SER A 145 2.29 -6.40 -5.97
C SER A 145 1.25 -6.19 -7.08
N THR A 146 0.46 -7.21 -7.42
CA THR A 146 -0.67 -7.05 -8.33
C THR A 146 -1.75 -6.17 -7.69
N VAL A 147 -2.21 -5.14 -8.42
CA VAL A 147 -3.27 -4.22 -7.98
C VAL A 147 -4.56 -4.47 -8.77
N VAL A 148 -5.66 -4.73 -8.08
CA VAL A 148 -6.99 -4.94 -8.67
C VAL A 148 -7.95 -3.86 -8.19
N TYR A 149 -8.62 -3.20 -9.13
CA TYR A 149 -9.55 -2.10 -8.84
C TYR A 149 -11.00 -2.58 -8.85
N TYR A 150 -11.69 -2.38 -7.73
CA TYR A 150 -13.12 -2.66 -7.56
C TYR A 150 -13.87 -1.38 -7.21
N ARG A 151 -14.73 -0.91 -8.10
CA ARG A 151 -15.57 0.26 -7.81
C ARG A 151 -16.77 -0.15 -6.94
N LEU A 152 -16.87 0.47 -5.77
CA LEU A 152 -17.97 0.32 -4.83
C LEU A 152 -18.81 1.60 -4.84
N THR A 153 -20.12 1.46 -5.01
CA THR A 153 -21.06 2.57 -5.10
C THR A 153 -22.21 2.37 -4.13
N ASP A 154 -22.65 3.43 -3.47
CA ASP A 154 -23.88 3.43 -2.68
C ASP A 154 -25.08 3.57 -3.63
N GLY A 155 -25.82 2.49 -3.84
CA GLY A 155 -26.99 2.43 -4.72
C GLY A 155 -26.86 1.44 -5.88
N PHE A 156 -27.83 1.48 -6.79
CA PHE A 156 -27.87 0.59 -7.94
C PHE A 156 -27.03 1.15 -9.08
N MET A 157 -26.03 0.40 -9.51
CA MET A 157 -25.36 0.64 -10.79
C MET A 157 -26.23 0.08 -11.91
N LEU A 158 -26.62 0.94 -12.86
CA LEU A 158 -27.21 0.46 -14.10
C LEU A 158 -26.10 -0.31 -14.85
N PRO A 159 -26.33 -1.55 -15.29
CA PRO A 159 -25.36 -2.25 -16.11
C PRO A 159 -25.13 -1.46 -17.40
N ASP A 160 -23.88 -1.41 -17.85
CA ASP A 160 -23.58 -0.80 -19.14
C ASP A 160 -24.42 -1.48 -20.23
N PRO A 161 -25.03 -0.70 -21.14
CA PRO A 161 -25.84 -1.25 -22.21
C PRO A 161 -24.98 -2.19 -23.06
N GLN A 162 -25.32 -3.49 -23.03
CA GLN A 162 -24.68 -4.46 -23.91
C GLN A 162 -24.99 -4.06 -25.36
N ASN A 163 -23.94 -3.75 -26.13
CA ASN A 163 -24.05 -3.46 -27.55
C ASN A 163 -24.33 -4.77 -28.31
N ILE A 164 -25.55 -5.28 -28.16
CA ILE A 164 -26.05 -6.38 -28.98
C ILE A 164 -26.37 -5.84 -30.37
N SER A 165 -25.34 -5.82 -31.21
CA SER A 165 -25.52 -5.67 -32.65
C SER A 165 -26.31 -6.88 -33.16
N LEU A 166 -27.64 -6.79 -33.21
CA LEU A 166 -28.48 -7.76 -33.89
C LEU A 166 -28.10 -7.77 -35.37
N ARG A 167 -27.21 -8.69 -35.77
CA ARG A 167 -26.98 -9.00 -37.18
C ARG A 167 -28.27 -9.63 -37.71
N ARG A 168 -29.03 -8.82 -38.44
CA ARG A 168 -30.13 -9.26 -39.29
C ARG A 168 -29.58 -9.77 -40.62
#